data_AF-A0A8J5FT90-F1
#
_entry.id   AF-A0A8J5FT90-F1
#
_cell.length_a   1.000
_cell.length_b   1.000
_cell.length_c   1.000
_cell.angle_alpha   90.00
_cell.angle_beta   90.00
_cell.angle_gamma   90.00
#
_symmetry.space_group_name_H-M   'P 1'
#
loop_
_entity.id
_entity.type
_entity.pdbx_description
1 polymer ?
#
loop_
_entity_poly.entity_id
_entity_poly.type
_entity_poly.pdbx_seq_one_letter_code
_entity_poly.pdbx_strand_id
1 'polypeptide(L)'
;MRLSLLLLFFLGLHEGPFRNVSAGASDAVEITYGSVLKLMHERTKHRLHSHDLPYGSGSGQQSVTGSPDVGDSNSYWIVRPQPDSSTRQGDIIENGAVIRLQHMVTHAWLHSHLYASPLSGNLEVSCFGGDDQSDTGDFWRLEIEGSGKTWKTHQHVRLLHVDTNGYLHSHEKKFNRIAGGQQEVCGVRDKHRDNVWLAAEGVYLPVNVSK
;
A
#
# COMPACT_ATOMS: atom_id res chain seq x y z
N MET A 1 29.74 -74.85 -15.67
CA MET A 1 29.29 -73.80 -14.73
C MET A 1 28.49 -72.78 -15.52
N ARG A 2 27.19 -72.66 -15.23
CA ARG A 2 26.26 -71.76 -15.93
C ARG A 2 26.52 -70.32 -15.47
N LEU A 3 26.87 -69.42 -16.38
CA LEU A 3 27.00 -67.99 -16.09
C LEU A 3 25.72 -67.30 -16.57
N SER A 4 24.93 -66.84 -15.61
CA SER A 4 23.66 -66.16 -15.80
C SER A 4 23.91 -64.73 -16.30
N LEU A 5 23.32 -64.37 -17.45
CA LEU A 5 23.44 -63.04 -18.05
C LEU A 5 22.30 -62.16 -17.50
N LEU A 6 22.64 -61.21 -16.64
CA LEU A 6 21.69 -60.24 -16.09
C LEU A 6 21.41 -59.15 -17.13
N LEU A 7 20.19 -59.08 -17.66
CA LEU A 7 19.74 -58.05 -18.58
C LEU A 7 19.28 -56.82 -17.77
N LEU A 8 20.06 -55.75 -17.77
CA LEU A 8 19.67 -54.46 -17.17
C LEU A 8 18.78 -53.68 -18.15
N PHE A 9 17.48 -53.60 -17.84
CA PHE A 9 16.53 -52.71 -18.52
C PHE A 9 16.77 -51.27 -18.04
N PHE A 10 17.38 -50.43 -18.88
CA PHE A 10 17.42 -48.98 -18.67
C PHE A 10 16.06 -48.38 -19.07
N LEU A 11 15.26 -47.98 -18.08
CA LEU A 11 14.09 -47.12 -18.28
C LEU A 11 14.59 -45.71 -18.68
N GLY A 12 14.46 -45.37 -19.96
CA GLY A 12 14.72 -44.03 -20.46
C GLY A 12 13.67 -43.04 -19.95
N LEU A 13 14.05 -42.19 -18.99
CA LEU A 13 13.29 -40.98 -18.67
C LEU A 13 13.38 -40.04 -19.88
N HIS A 14 12.26 -39.90 -20.59
CA HIS A 14 12.09 -38.86 -21.61
C HIS A 14 12.00 -37.50 -20.89
N GLU A 15 13.13 -36.81 -20.81
CA GLU A 15 13.19 -35.37 -20.54
C GLU A 15 12.56 -34.63 -21.72
N GLY A 16 11.24 -34.43 -21.66
CA GLY A 16 10.56 -33.49 -22.55
C GLY A 16 11.12 -32.08 -22.34
N PRO A 17 11.18 -31.23 -23.38
CA PRO A 17 11.73 -29.90 -23.22
C PRO A 17 10.90 -29.14 -22.19
N PHE A 18 11.53 -28.82 -21.05
CA PHE A 18 11.01 -27.85 -20.11
C PHE A 18 10.78 -26.55 -20.88
N ARG A 19 9.51 -26.25 -21.16
CA ARG A 19 9.13 -24.92 -21.60
C ARG A 19 9.51 -23.99 -20.47
N ASN A 20 10.53 -23.17 -20.70
CA ASN A 20 10.75 -21.95 -19.93
C ASN A 20 9.44 -21.16 -19.99
N VAL A 21 8.63 -21.27 -18.94
CA VAL A 21 7.62 -20.28 -18.66
C VAL A 21 8.41 -19.04 -18.29
N SER A 22 8.64 -18.20 -19.29
CA SER A 22 8.85 -16.78 -19.05
C SER A 22 7.77 -16.39 -18.04
N ALA A 23 8.19 -15.97 -16.85
CA ALA A 23 7.29 -15.29 -15.92
C ALA A 23 6.80 -14.05 -16.67
N GLY A 24 5.67 -14.21 -17.38
CA GLY A 24 4.98 -13.11 -17.99
C GLY A 24 4.76 -12.06 -16.91
N ALA A 25 4.94 -10.80 -17.27
CA ALA A 25 4.47 -9.69 -16.46
C ALA A 25 3.08 -10.09 -15.93
N SER A 26 2.96 -10.28 -14.62
CA SER A 26 1.67 -10.49 -13.99
C SER A 26 0.75 -9.40 -14.52
N ASP A 27 -0.36 -9.76 -15.16
CA ASP A 27 -1.30 -8.77 -15.70
C ASP A 27 -1.68 -7.80 -14.58
N ALA A 28 -1.17 -6.57 -14.69
CA ALA A 28 -1.38 -5.56 -13.67
C ALA A 28 -2.89 -5.29 -13.59
N VAL A 29 -3.46 -5.49 -12.40
CA VAL A 29 -4.91 -5.37 -12.16
C VAL A 29 -5.24 -3.91 -11.89
N GLU A 30 -6.36 -3.44 -12.45
CA GLU A 30 -6.87 -2.09 -12.22
C GLU A 30 -7.30 -1.92 -10.76
N ILE A 31 -6.92 -0.81 -10.13
CA ILE A 31 -7.38 -0.44 -8.79
C ILE A 31 -8.51 0.57 -8.95
N THR A 32 -9.66 0.20 -8.41
CA THR A 32 -10.89 1.00 -8.48
C THR A 32 -11.30 1.49 -7.10
N TYR A 33 -12.12 2.54 -7.04
CA TYR A 33 -12.70 2.99 -5.79
C TYR A 33 -13.48 1.86 -5.09
N GLY A 34 -13.38 1.78 -3.78
CA GLY A 34 -13.93 0.68 -2.97
C GLY A 34 -13.04 -0.57 -2.89
N SER A 35 -11.97 -0.65 -3.69
CA SER A 35 -10.97 -1.70 -3.53
C SER A 35 -10.27 -1.60 -2.16
N VAL A 36 -9.91 -2.76 -1.63
CA VAL A 36 -9.14 -2.90 -0.40
C VAL A 36 -7.71 -3.27 -0.76
N LEU A 37 -6.72 -2.62 -0.18
CA LEU A 37 -5.31 -2.90 -0.46
C LEU A 37 -4.43 -2.69 0.75
N LYS A 38 -3.24 -3.27 0.70
CA LYS A 38 -2.11 -2.83 1.52
C LYS A 38 -1.23 -1.91 0.69
N LEU A 39 -0.73 -0.85 1.31
CA LEU A 39 0.21 0.05 0.67
C LEU A 39 1.63 -0.30 1.17
N MET A 40 2.43 -0.90 0.30
CA MET A 40 3.79 -1.35 0.63
C MET A 40 4.80 -0.26 0.30
N HIS A 41 5.57 0.17 1.28
CA HIS A 41 6.69 1.09 1.09
C HIS A 41 7.78 0.41 0.25
N GLU A 42 8.20 1.03 -0.85
CA GLU A 42 9.06 0.36 -1.82
C GLU A 42 10.42 0.00 -1.23
N ARG A 43 11.08 0.90 -0.50
CA ARG A 43 12.44 0.65 -0.04
C ARG A 43 12.51 -0.43 1.03
N THR A 44 11.61 -0.36 2.03
CA THR A 44 11.70 -1.20 3.24
C THR A 44 10.74 -2.38 3.22
N LYS A 45 9.83 -2.44 2.25
CA LYS A 45 8.76 -3.44 2.11
C LYS A 45 7.80 -3.50 3.32
N HIS A 46 7.82 -2.50 4.20
CA HIS A 46 6.84 -2.40 5.29
C HIS A 46 5.50 -1.94 4.71
N ARG A 47 4.39 -2.37 5.30
CA ARG A 47 3.04 -1.96 4.90
C ARG A 47 2.57 -0.80 5.75
N LEU A 48 1.90 0.17 5.14
CA LEU A 48 1.17 1.21 5.83
C LEU A 48 0.18 0.55 6.79
N HIS A 49 0.24 0.92 8.05
CA HIS A 49 -0.41 0.22 9.15
C HIS A 49 -0.95 1.23 10.16
N SER A 50 -2.07 0.92 10.81
CA SER A 50 -2.56 1.67 11.97
C SER A 50 -3.18 0.72 13.00
N HIS A 51 -3.44 1.21 14.20
CA HIS A 51 -3.96 0.43 15.33
C HIS A 51 -4.62 1.37 16.33
N ASP A 52 -5.35 0.83 17.31
CA ASP A 52 -5.97 1.64 18.36
C ASP A 52 -4.96 2.08 19.44
N LEU A 53 -3.98 2.87 19.01
CA LEU A 53 -2.96 3.48 19.84
C LEU A 53 -2.74 4.91 19.36
N PRO A 54 -2.89 5.94 20.23
CA PRO A 54 -2.59 7.31 19.87
C PRO A 54 -1.09 7.64 20.00
N TYR A 55 -0.63 8.67 19.29
CA TYR A 55 0.66 9.28 19.56
C TYR A 55 0.69 9.93 20.95
N GLY A 56 1.83 9.84 21.64
CA GLY A 56 2.07 10.57 22.89
C GLY A 56 2.58 12.01 22.70
N SER A 57 2.70 12.44 21.45
CA SER A 57 3.24 13.74 21.02
C SER A 57 2.41 14.28 19.86
N GLY A 58 2.78 15.45 19.34
CA GLY A 58 2.15 16.01 18.15
C GLY A 58 0.66 16.26 18.38
N SER A 59 -0.20 15.77 17.50
CA SER A 59 -1.65 15.97 17.62
C SER A 59 -2.31 15.11 18.70
N GLY A 60 -1.65 14.03 19.15
CA GLY A 60 -2.25 13.03 20.01
C GLY A 60 -3.28 12.11 19.32
N GLN A 61 -3.42 12.18 17.99
CA GLN A 61 -4.30 11.33 17.21
C GLN A 61 -3.77 9.89 17.08
N GLN A 62 -4.59 8.99 16.52
CA GLN A 62 -4.25 7.59 16.29
C GLN A 62 -2.99 7.45 15.43
N SER A 63 -2.05 6.60 15.83
CA SER A 63 -0.75 6.50 15.15
C SER A 63 -0.83 5.70 13.86
N VAL A 64 -0.06 6.16 12.88
CA VAL A 64 0.21 5.45 11.62
C VAL A 64 1.69 5.05 11.58
N THR A 65 1.95 3.82 11.15
CA THR A 65 3.27 3.21 11.16
C THR A 65 3.51 2.38 9.90
N GLY A 66 4.76 1.95 9.70
CA GLY A 66 5.11 0.91 8.74
C GLY A 66 5.29 -0.42 9.47
N SER A 67 4.46 -1.42 9.18
CA SER A 67 4.57 -2.77 9.77
C SER A 67 5.36 -3.71 8.85
N PRO A 68 6.31 -4.51 9.39
CA PRO A 68 6.97 -5.56 8.62
C PRO A 68 6.09 -6.81 8.42
N ASP A 69 4.99 -6.95 9.17
CA ASP A 69 4.13 -8.13 9.13
C ASP A 69 3.27 -8.14 7.85
N VAL A 70 3.52 -9.14 7.01
CA VAL A 70 2.81 -9.36 5.74
C VAL A 70 1.37 -9.82 5.98
N GLY A 71 1.10 -10.55 7.07
CA GLY A 71 -0.21 -11.16 7.34
C GLY A 71 -1.18 -10.24 8.06
N ASP A 72 -0.72 -9.11 8.59
CA ASP A 72 -1.50 -8.28 9.52
C ASP A 72 -2.71 -7.63 8.84
N SER A 73 -3.89 -7.78 9.44
CA SER A 73 -5.15 -7.19 8.98
C SER A 73 -5.24 -5.69 9.24
N ASN A 74 -4.47 -5.15 10.19
CA ASN A 74 -4.33 -3.73 10.47
C ASN A 74 -3.54 -2.95 9.40
N SER A 75 -3.17 -3.63 8.31
CA SER A 75 -2.51 -3.01 7.16
C SER A 75 -3.45 -2.83 5.96
N TYR A 76 -4.75 -3.15 6.11
CA TYR A 76 -5.73 -2.98 5.04
C TYR A 76 -6.38 -1.60 5.07
N TRP A 77 -6.44 -1.00 3.88
CA TRP A 77 -7.02 0.31 3.62
C TRP A 77 -8.03 0.22 2.49
N ILE A 78 -9.17 0.89 2.63
CA ILE A 78 -10.17 1.04 1.57
C ILE A 78 -9.90 2.34 0.83
N VAL A 79 -9.82 2.28 -0.49
CA VAL A 79 -9.69 3.48 -1.32
C VAL A 79 -11.06 4.12 -1.52
N ARG A 80 -11.20 5.38 -1.11
CA ARG A 80 -12.47 6.12 -1.16
C ARG A 80 -12.30 7.42 -1.97
N PRO A 81 -13.35 7.88 -2.66
CA PRO A 81 -13.34 9.20 -3.28
C PRO A 81 -13.48 10.30 -2.21
N GLN A 82 -13.30 11.54 -2.63
CA GLN A 82 -13.71 12.71 -1.82
C GLN A 82 -15.21 12.65 -1.47
N PRO A 83 -15.62 13.25 -0.33
CA PRO A 83 -17.03 13.46 -0.04
C PRO A 83 -17.74 14.19 -1.20
N ASP A 84 -19.02 13.90 -1.39
CA ASP A 84 -19.91 14.55 -2.37
C ASP A 84 -19.48 14.46 -3.85
N SER A 85 -18.48 13.63 -4.18
CA SER A 85 -18.14 13.35 -5.58
C SER A 85 -19.19 12.41 -6.21
N SER A 86 -19.34 12.50 -7.54
CA SER A 86 -20.18 11.56 -8.29
C SER A 86 -19.52 10.19 -8.52
N THR A 87 -18.36 9.95 -7.91
CA THR A 87 -17.56 8.74 -8.10
C THR A 87 -18.15 7.58 -7.32
N ARG A 88 -18.23 6.41 -7.95
CA ARG A 88 -18.82 5.20 -7.38
C ARG A 88 -17.76 4.13 -7.16
N GLN A 89 -18.09 3.14 -6.33
CA GLN A 89 -17.28 1.93 -6.21
C GLN A 89 -17.17 1.25 -7.57
N GLY A 90 -15.98 0.76 -7.93
CA GLY A 90 -15.69 0.19 -9.26
C GLY A 90 -15.27 1.21 -10.32
N ASP A 91 -15.35 2.52 -10.05
CA ASP A 91 -14.82 3.53 -10.97
C ASP A 91 -13.28 3.54 -10.94
N ILE A 92 -12.67 3.81 -12.10
CA ILE A 92 -11.21 3.84 -12.28
C ILE A 92 -10.60 5.04 -11.55
N ILE A 93 -9.41 4.85 -10.97
CA ILE A 93 -8.63 5.92 -10.33
C ILE A 93 -7.55 6.40 -11.28
N GLU A 94 -7.70 7.64 -11.76
CA GLU A 94 -6.74 8.28 -12.67
C GLU A 94 -5.52 8.85 -11.93
N ASN A 95 -4.41 8.98 -12.64
CA ASN A 95 -3.25 9.73 -12.14
C ASN A 95 -3.65 11.18 -11.84
N GLY A 96 -3.25 11.70 -10.68
CA GLY A 96 -3.64 13.03 -10.21
C GLY A 96 -5.00 13.09 -9.50
N ALA A 97 -5.75 11.99 -9.44
CA ALA A 97 -6.98 11.91 -8.65
C ALA A 97 -6.69 12.16 -7.16
N VAL A 98 -7.61 12.85 -6.49
CA VAL A 98 -7.55 13.04 -5.05
C VAL A 98 -8.46 12.00 -4.40
N ILE A 99 -7.83 11.15 -3.59
CA ILE A 99 -8.44 10.01 -2.90
C ILE A 99 -8.37 10.20 -1.38
N ARG A 100 -9.09 9.35 -0.67
CA ARG A 100 -8.95 9.11 0.77
C ARG A 100 -8.64 7.64 1.00
N LEU A 101 -7.91 7.33 2.07
CA LEU A 101 -7.64 5.97 2.50
C LEU A 101 -8.26 5.75 3.89
N GLN A 102 -9.21 4.83 3.99
CA GLN A 102 -9.87 4.51 5.26
C GLN A 102 -9.24 3.24 5.85
N HIS A 103 -8.77 3.29 7.08
CA HIS A 103 -8.24 2.13 7.77
C HIS A 103 -9.39 1.15 8.08
N MET A 104 -9.26 -0.11 7.65
CA MET A 104 -10.37 -1.06 7.72
C MET A 104 -10.83 -1.41 9.14
N VAL A 105 -9.91 -1.45 10.09
CA VAL A 105 -10.22 -1.92 11.44
C VAL A 105 -10.79 -0.81 12.31
N THR A 106 -10.24 0.41 12.19
CA THR A 106 -10.63 1.55 13.06
C THR A 106 -11.58 2.53 12.39
N HIS A 107 -11.84 2.38 11.08
CA HIS A 107 -12.66 3.28 10.26
C HIS A 107 -12.13 4.72 10.14
N ALA A 108 -11.00 5.03 10.76
CA ALA A 108 -10.35 6.32 10.68
C ALA A 108 -9.66 6.54 9.33
N TRP A 109 -9.49 7.80 8.96
CA TRP A 109 -8.90 8.23 7.70
C TRP A 109 -7.40 8.45 7.84
N LEU A 110 -6.62 8.07 6.82
CA LEU A 110 -5.23 8.49 6.71
C LEU A 110 -5.19 10.02 6.59
N HIS A 111 -4.56 10.67 7.57
CA HIS A 111 -4.65 12.10 7.79
C HIS A 111 -3.26 12.72 7.90
N SER A 112 -3.13 14.01 7.54
CA SER A 112 -1.93 14.78 7.83
C SER A 112 -2.23 16.27 8.05
N HIS A 113 -1.31 16.96 8.69
CA HIS A 113 -1.48 18.32 9.22
C HIS A 113 -0.14 18.93 9.64
N LEU A 114 -0.17 20.13 10.20
CA LEU A 114 1.03 20.89 10.59
C LEU A 114 1.52 20.55 12.02
N TYR A 115 1.48 19.27 12.39
CA TYR A 115 2.14 18.75 13.60
C TYR A 115 3.47 18.07 13.25
N ALA A 116 4.40 18.07 14.19
CA ALA A 116 5.69 17.41 14.04
C ALA A 116 5.56 15.90 14.27
N SER A 117 6.12 15.10 13.37
CA SER A 117 6.13 13.63 13.48
C SER A 117 7.02 13.17 14.65
N PRO A 118 6.69 12.04 15.30
CA PRO A 118 7.23 11.67 16.61
C PRO A 118 8.73 11.35 16.65
N LEU A 119 9.34 10.85 15.57
CA LEU A 119 10.75 10.44 15.55
C LEU A 119 11.63 11.37 14.71
N SER A 120 11.11 11.92 13.61
CA SER A 120 11.90 12.78 12.70
C SER A 120 11.55 14.25 12.74
N GLY A 121 10.43 14.65 13.35
CA GLY A 121 9.98 16.04 13.34
C GLY A 121 9.54 16.55 11.96
N ASN A 122 9.24 15.63 11.03
CA ASN A 122 8.64 15.93 9.73
C ASN A 122 7.14 16.23 9.91
N LEU A 123 6.34 16.23 8.86
CA LEU A 123 4.88 16.35 9.01
C LEU A 123 4.32 15.05 9.62
N GLU A 124 3.53 15.17 10.68
CA GLU A 124 2.84 14.02 11.26
C GLU A 124 1.81 13.46 10.27
N VAL A 125 1.78 12.13 10.18
CA VAL A 125 0.74 11.37 9.49
C VAL A 125 0.05 10.52 10.55
N SER A 126 -1.27 10.61 10.63
CA SER A 126 -2.10 10.02 11.67
C SER A 126 -3.33 9.35 11.07
N CYS A 127 -4.10 8.68 11.93
CA CYS A 127 -5.47 8.31 11.64
C CYS A 127 -6.42 9.26 12.38
N PHE A 128 -7.40 9.83 11.66
CA PHE A 128 -8.34 10.81 12.19
C PHE A 128 -9.79 10.46 11.84
N GLY A 129 -10.72 10.86 12.72
CA GLY A 129 -12.15 10.76 12.47
C GLY A 129 -12.69 9.33 12.36
N GLY A 130 -13.64 9.15 11.45
CA GLY A 130 -14.39 7.90 11.27
C GLY A 130 -15.41 8.00 10.13
N ASP A 131 -16.36 7.08 10.06
CA ASP A 131 -17.35 7.01 8.97
C ASP A 131 -18.11 8.35 8.76
N ASP A 132 -18.45 9.03 9.85
CA ASP A 132 -19.20 10.29 9.84
C ASP A 132 -18.32 11.54 10.06
N GLN A 133 -17.00 11.37 10.11
CA GLN A 133 -16.05 12.47 10.38
C GLN A 133 -14.85 12.38 9.45
N SER A 134 -14.80 13.31 8.49
CA SER A 134 -13.70 13.47 7.53
C SER A 134 -13.58 14.94 7.14
N ASP A 135 -12.37 15.39 6.81
CA ASP A 135 -12.10 16.74 6.31
C ASP A 135 -11.01 16.74 5.20
N THR A 136 -10.53 17.91 4.81
CA THR A 136 -9.52 18.04 3.74
C THR A 136 -8.15 17.51 4.12
N GLY A 137 -7.87 17.35 5.43
CA GLY A 137 -6.64 16.71 5.92
C GLY A 137 -6.59 15.20 5.63
N ASP A 138 -7.68 14.63 5.14
CA ASP A 138 -7.74 13.22 4.68
C ASP A 138 -7.42 13.08 3.19
N PHE A 139 -7.17 14.19 2.47
CA PHE A 139 -7.10 14.20 1.01
C PHE A 139 -5.67 13.97 0.52
N TRP A 140 -5.50 12.92 -0.29
CA TRP A 140 -4.23 12.53 -0.87
C TRP A 140 -4.33 12.51 -2.39
N ARG A 141 -3.50 13.27 -3.08
CA ARG A 141 -3.36 13.19 -4.53
C ARG A 141 -2.49 11.99 -4.89
N LEU A 142 -3.04 11.09 -5.69
CA LEU A 142 -2.29 9.99 -6.28
C LEU A 142 -1.36 10.53 -7.38
N GLU A 143 -0.09 10.18 -7.30
CA GLU A 143 0.87 10.39 -8.40
C GLU A 143 1.44 9.04 -8.82
N ILE A 144 1.22 8.67 -10.07
CA ILE A 144 1.81 7.46 -10.66
C ILE A 144 3.17 7.81 -11.24
N GLU A 145 4.22 7.09 -10.82
CA GLU A 145 5.56 7.29 -11.37
C GLU A 145 5.63 6.73 -12.81
N GLY A 146 6.26 7.49 -13.71
CA GLY A 146 6.34 7.15 -15.12
C GLY A 146 5.14 7.64 -15.94
N SER A 147 4.68 6.83 -16.90
CA SER A 147 3.66 7.21 -17.89
C SER A 147 2.27 6.58 -17.65
N GLY A 148 2.07 5.97 -16.48
CA GLY A 148 0.79 5.38 -16.10
C GLY A 148 -0.32 6.43 -16.02
N LYS A 149 -1.47 6.13 -16.64
CA LYS A 149 -2.65 7.02 -16.65
C LYS A 149 -3.67 6.66 -15.56
N THR A 150 -3.71 5.39 -15.18
CA THR A 150 -4.66 4.84 -14.22
C THR A 150 -3.93 3.93 -13.25
N TRP A 151 -4.45 3.84 -12.02
CA TRP A 151 -3.79 3.13 -10.93
C TRP A 151 -3.94 1.62 -11.06
N LYS A 152 -2.82 0.92 -11.06
CA LYS A 152 -2.76 -0.55 -11.17
C LYS A 152 -1.88 -1.15 -10.08
N THR A 153 -2.08 -2.43 -9.83
CA THR A 153 -1.18 -3.22 -8.97
C THR A 153 0.26 -3.16 -9.48
N HIS A 154 1.22 -3.26 -8.56
CA HIS A 154 2.66 -3.23 -8.84
C HIS A 154 3.21 -1.92 -9.45
N GLN A 155 2.37 -0.90 -9.67
CA GLN A 155 2.87 0.43 -10.04
C GLN A 155 3.53 1.12 -8.85
N HIS A 156 4.60 1.85 -9.14
CA HIS A 156 5.22 2.77 -8.21
C HIS A 156 4.39 4.04 -8.18
N VAL A 157 3.92 4.40 -6.99
CA VAL A 157 3.09 5.58 -6.78
C VAL A 157 3.57 6.40 -5.59
N ARG A 158 3.13 7.65 -5.54
CA ARG A 158 3.26 8.53 -4.39
C ARG A 158 1.87 9.02 -4.00
N LEU A 159 1.72 9.35 -2.74
CA LEU A 159 0.53 10.00 -2.21
C LEU A 159 0.97 11.36 -1.67
N LEU A 160 0.55 12.43 -2.33
CA LEU A 160 0.83 13.81 -1.93
C LEU A 160 -0.35 14.34 -1.13
N HIS A 161 -0.12 14.66 0.14
CA HIS A 161 -1.13 15.28 0.99
C HIS A 161 -1.50 16.66 0.43
N VAL A 162 -2.78 16.90 0.18
CA VAL A 162 -3.26 18.09 -0.56
C VAL A 162 -3.00 19.37 0.22
N ASP A 163 -3.25 19.39 1.53
CA ASP A 163 -3.18 20.64 2.30
C ASP A 163 -1.75 21.05 2.68
N THR A 164 -0.86 20.07 2.90
CA THR A 164 0.51 20.34 3.39
C THR A 164 1.60 20.22 2.32
N ASN A 165 1.26 19.68 1.15
CA ASN A 165 2.19 19.26 0.10
C ASN A 165 3.26 18.27 0.60
N GLY A 166 2.94 17.45 1.62
CA GLY A 166 3.81 16.40 2.11
C GLY A 166 3.53 15.08 1.41
N TYR A 167 4.54 14.46 0.80
CA TYR A 167 4.43 13.09 0.31
C TYR A 167 4.44 12.11 1.49
N LEU A 168 3.52 11.14 1.48
CA LEU A 168 3.50 10.01 2.40
C LEU A 168 4.85 9.29 2.34
N HIS A 169 5.53 9.21 3.47
CA HIS A 169 6.94 8.85 3.55
C HIS A 169 7.16 7.86 4.70
N SER A 170 8.09 6.93 4.54
CA SER A 170 8.56 6.08 5.62
C SER A 170 10.05 5.79 5.48
N HIS A 171 10.70 5.33 6.54
CA HIS A 171 12.15 5.15 6.60
C HIS A 171 12.53 4.24 7.76
N GLU A 172 13.82 3.96 7.90
CA GLU A 172 14.33 3.00 8.90
C GLU A 172 14.36 3.51 10.35
N LYS A 173 13.79 4.69 10.63
CA LYS A 173 13.52 5.11 12.02
C LYS A 173 12.33 4.32 12.56
N LYS A 174 12.57 3.57 13.64
CA LYS A 174 11.61 2.65 14.23
C LYS A 174 11.29 3.04 15.67
N PHE A 175 10.06 2.73 16.10
CA PHE A 175 9.69 2.79 17.50
C PHE A 175 10.39 1.67 18.29
N ASN A 176 10.72 1.94 19.55
CA ASN A 176 11.56 1.05 20.37
C ASN A 176 10.79 0.30 21.49
N ARG A 177 9.67 0.85 21.96
CA ARG A 177 8.87 0.28 23.05
C ARG A 177 7.48 -0.09 22.56
N ILE A 178 6.55 0.88 22.62
CA ILE A 178 5.21 0.72 22.07
C ILE A 178 5.32 0.75 20.55
N ALA A 179 4.60 -0.14 19.87
CA ALA A 179 4.75 -0.39 18.43
C ALA A 179 6.20 -0.76 18.03
N GLY A 180 6.94 -1.40 18.94
CA GLY A 180 8.35 -1.73 18.78
C GLY A 180 8.66 -2.44 17.45
N GLY A 181 9.65 -1.92 16.73
CA GLY A 181 10.08 -2.46 15.44
C GLY A 181 9.30 -1.93 14.22
N GLN A 182 8.14 -1.30 14.43
CA GLN A 182 7.41 -0.60 13.36
C GLN A 182 8.12 0.71 12.99
N GLN A 183 8.06 1.07 11.71
CA GLN A 183 8.67 2.29 11.18
C GLN A 183 7.77 3.51 11.41
N GLU A 184 8.36 4.69 11.62
CA GLU A 184 7.61 5.94 11.52
C GLU A 184 7.15 6.14 10.07
N VAL A 185 5.90 6.59 9.93
CA VAL A 185 5.34 7.15 8.71
C VAL A 185 5.12 8.65 8.96
N CYS A 186 5.49 9.47 7.99
CA CYS A 186 5.45 10.93 8.08
C CYS A 186 5.23 11.55 6.69
N GLY A 187 5.09 12.87 6.63
CA GLY A 187 5.02 13.63 5.38
C GLY A 187 6.32 14.41 5.13
N VAL A 188 6.87 14.28 3.91
CA VAL A 188 8.08 14.99 3.47
C VAL A 188 7.78 15.73 2.17
N ARG A 189 8.15 17.01 2.07
CA ARG A 189 7.77 17.87 0.91
C ARG A 189 8.52 17.56 -0.38
N ASP A 190 9.72 17.00 -0.27
CA ASP A 190 10.52 16.65 -1.43
C ASP A 190 10.21 15.23 -1.92
N LYS A 191 10.19 15.05 -3.25
CA LYS A 191 10.22 13.71 -3.83
C LYS A 191 11.53 13.03 -3.48
N HIS A 192 11.44 11.80 -2.98
CA HIS A 192 12.56 10.99 -2.54
C HIS A 192 12.32 9.51 -2.93
N ARG A 193 13.29 8.63 -2.67
CA ARG A 193 13.08 7.18 -2.90
C ARG A 193 12.25 6.53 -1.78
N ASP A 194 12.07 7.23 -0.66
CA ASP A 194 11.43 6.74 0.58
C ASP A 194 9.96 7.17 0.72
N ASN A 195 9.43 7.82 -0.32
CA ASN A 195 8.02 8.14 -0.46
C ASN A 195 7.47 7.53 -1.76
N VAL A 196 7.99 6.37 -2.13
CA VAL A 196 7.45 5.52 -3.20
C VAL A 196 6.79 4.30 -2.57
N TRP A 197 5.58 4.01 -3.07
CA TRP A 197 4.71 2.97 -2.55
C TRP A 197 4.16 2.11 -3.68
N LEU A 198 3.71 0.91 -3.35
CA LEU A 198 3.04 -0.01 -4.26
C LEU A 198 1.78 -0.55 -3.60
N ALA A 199 0.70 -0.68 -4.36
CA ALA A 199 -0.44 -1.47 -3.92
C ALA A 199 -0.08 -2.96 -3.94
N ALA A 200 -0.37 -3.65 -2.85
CA ALA A 200 -0.08 -5.06 -2.64
C ALA A 200 -1.22 -5.75 -1.89
N GLU A 201 -1.30 -7.08 -2.03
CA GLU A 201 -2.13 -7.97 -1.21
C GLU A 201 -3.61 -7.57 -1.12
N GLY A 202 -4.15 -6.89 -2.14
CA GLY A 202 -5.50 -6.34 -2.13
C GLY A 202 -6.61 -7.23 -2.69
N VAL A 203 -7.84 -6.81 -2.44
CA VAL A 203 -9.07 -7.26 -3.09
C VAL A 203 -9.57 -6.11 -3.98
N TYR A 204 -9.47 -6.29 -5.29
CA TYR A 204 -9.76 -5.25 -6.27
C TYR A 204 -11.15 -5.44 -6.85
N LEU A 205 -11.99 -4.40 -6.75
CA LEU A 205 -13.34 -4.43 -7.31
C LEU A 205 -13.28 -4.36 -8.84
N PRO A 206 -14.19 -5.04 -9.55
CA PRO A 206 -14.24 -4.98 -11.00
C PRO A 206 -14.51 -3.54 -11.48
N VAL A 207 -13.97 -3.21 -12.65
CA VAL A 207 -14.24 -1.93 -13.30
C VAL A 207 -15.72 -1.87 -13.68
N ASN A 208 -16.38 -0.78 -13.32
CA ASN A 208 -17.72 -0.48 -13.80
C ASN A 208 -17.69 -0.32 -15.33
N VAL A 209 -18.24 -1.29 -16.06
CA VAL A 209 -18.48 -1.14 -17.49
C VAL A 209 -19.75 -0.30 -17.63
N SER A 210 -19.61 0.97 -17.98
CA SER A 210 -20.75 1.77 -18.44
C SER A 210 -21.34 1.08 -19.67
N LYS A 211 -22.60 0.68 -19.57
CA LYS A 211 -23.45 0.38 -20.74
C LYS A 211 -23.82 1.67 -21.45
#